data_AF-A0A060CBX5-F1
#
_entry.id   AF-A0A060CBX5-F1
#
_cell.length_a   1.000
_cell.length_b   1.000
_cell.length_c   1.000
_cell.angle_alpha   90.00
_cell.angle_beta   90.00
_cell.angle_gamma   90.00
#
_symmetry.space_group_name_H-M   'P 1'
#
loop_
_entity.id
_entity.type
_entity.pdbx_description
1 polymer ?
#
loop_
_entity_poly.entity_id
_entity_poly.type
_entity_poly.pdbx_seq_one_letter_code
_entity_poly.pdbx_strand_id
1 'polypeptide(L)' 'RTALAAYNAGIGTVNGWLKKTEYSSDGKTLRVIPYAETRNYVVSVEQNRQKYKSIYKI' A
#
# COMPACT_ATOMS: atom_id res chain seq x y z
N ARG A 1 -0.06 -3.76 -1.94
CA ARG A 1 -0.63 -2.60 -1.22
C ARG A 1 -0.23 -2.43 0.24
N THR A 2 -0.79 -3.19 1.21
CA THR A 2 -0.55 -2.95 2.65
C THR A 2 0.92 -2.96 3.03
N ALA A 3 1.68 -3.95 2.55
CA ALA A 3 3.12 -4.04 2.80
C ALA A 3 3.91 -2.84 2.21
N LEU A 4 3.54 -2.38 1.02
CA LEU A 4 4.16 -1.20 0.39
C LEU A 4 3.86 0.07 1.18
N ALA A 5 2.63 0.22 1.68
CA ALA A 5 2.28 1.32 2.55
C ALA A 5 3.08 1.27 3.86
N ALA A 6 3.28 0.09 4.45
CA ALA A 6 4.06 -0.07 5.68
C ALA A 6 5.55 0.23 5.48
N TYR A 7 6.07 -0.04 4.28
CA TYR A 7 7.44 0.30 3.93
C TYR A 7 7.67 1.82 3.88
N ASN A 8 6.72 2.60 3.34
CA ASN A 8 6.84 4.05 3.25
C ASN A 8 6.37 4.79 4.52
N ALA A 9 5.23 4.42 5.10
CA ALA A 9 4.62 5.11 6.24
C ALA A 9 4.98 4.51 7.61
N GLY A 10 5.70 3.38 7.62
CA GLY A 10 6.03 2.62 8.83
C GLY A 10 4.96 1.62 9.23
N ILE A 11 5.39 0.48 9.80
CA ILE A 11 4.50 -0.61 10.22
C ILE A 11 3.55 -0.20 11.34
N GLY A 12 3.99 0.62 12.29
CA GLY A 12 3.15 1.11 13.39
C GLY A 12 1.96 1.94 12.89
N THR A 13 2.21 2.82 11.93
CA THR A 13 1.20 3.65 11.26
C THR A 13 0.18 2.78 10.53
N VAL A 14 0.64 1.82 9.73
CA VAL A 14 -0.25 0.91 9.00
C VAL A 14 -1.06 0.02 9.93
N ASN A 15 -0.46 -0.47 11.02
CA ASN A 15 -1.19 -1.22 12.05
C ASN A 15 -2.29 -0.37 12.69
N GLY A 16 -2.06 0.93 12.88
CA GLY A 16 -3.08 1.87 13.34
C GLY A 16 -4.23 2.00 12.34
N TRP A 17 -3.93 2.08 11.04
CA TRP A 17 -4.95 2.16 10.00
C TRP A 17 -5.74 0.86 9.83
N LEU A 18 -5.08 -0.30 9.94
CA LEU A 18 -5.73 -1.61 9.81
C LEU A 18 -6.79 -1.86 10.89
N LYS A 19 -6.69 -1.21 12.06
CA LYS A 19 -7.70 -1.29 13.12
C LYS A 19 -8.97 -0.50 12.83
N LYS A 20 -8.95 0.39 11.84
CA LYS A 20 -10.05 1.30 11.52
C LYS A 20 -10.82 0.79 10.31
N THR A 21 -12.12 0.53 10.48
CA THR A 21 -13.00 0.01 9.42
C THR A 21 -13.10 0.94 8.21
N GLU A 22 -12.91 2.24 8.41
CA GLU A 22 -12.80 3.25 7.33
C GLU A 22 -11.62 2.98 6.37
N TYR A 23 -10.54 2.36 6.84
CA TYR A 23 -9.34 2.11 6.05
C TYR A 23 -9.14 0.63 5.70
N SER A 24 -9.68 -0.28 6.52
CA SER A 24 -9.57 -1.72 6.37
C SER A 24 -10.80 -2.43 6.95
N SER A 25 -11.57 -3.13 6.12
CA SER A 25 -12.76 -3.85 6.58
C SER A 25 -12.44 -5.20 7.22
N ASP A 26 -11.27 -5.78 6.89
CA ASP A 26 -10.87 -7.13 7.27
C ASP A 26 -9.73 -7.13 8.31
N GLY A 27 -9.25 -5.95 8.72
CA GLY A 27 -8.12 -5.82 9.62
C GLY A 27 -6.76 -6.21 9.02
N LYS A 28 -6.71 -6.55 7.73
CA LYS A 28 -5.52 -7.12 7.07
C LYS A 28 -5.10 -6.35 5.81
N THR A 29 -6.06 -5.77 5.10
CA THR A 29 -5.87 -5.17 3.79
C THR A 29 -6.33 -3.72 3.79
N LEU A 30 -5.40 -2.79 3.53
CA LEU A 30 -5.75 -1.38 3.36
C LEU A 30 -6.52 -1.19 2.05
N ARG A 31 -7.76 -0.71 2.16
CA ARG A 31 -8.58 -0.21 1.04
C ARG A 31 -8.31 1.27 0.80
N VAL A 32 -8.18 2.03 1.88
CA VAL A 32 -7.87 3.46 1.86
C VAL A 32 -6.54 3.72 2.57
N ILE A 33 -5.66 4.49 1.93
CA ILE A 33 -4.41 4.97 2.53
C ILE A 33 -4.62 6.46 2.82
N PRO A 34 -4.64 6.90 4.09
CA PRO A 34 -4.97 8.29 4.44
C PRO A 34 -3.94 9.29 3.93
N TYR A 35 -2.65 8.96 4.02
CA TYR A 35 -1.58 9.84 3.60
C TYR A 35 -1.44 9.85 2.08
N ALA A 36 -1.56 11.05 1.49
CA ALA A 36 -1.48 11.24 0.05
C ALA A 36 -0.12 10.80 -0.51
N GLU A 37 0.98 11.13 0.19
CA GLU A 37 2.33 10.70 -0.16
C GLU A 37 2.43 9.17 -0.26
N THR A 38 2.02 8.45 0.78
CA THR A 38 2.05 6.98 0.81
C THR A 38 1.15 6.36 -0.24
N ARG A 39 -0.03 6.95 -0.50
CA ARG A 39 -0.93 6.49 -1.55
C ARG A 39 -0.27 6.60 -2.92
N ASN A 40 0.35 7.74 -3.20
CA ASN A 40 1.06 7.98 -4.46
C ASN A 40 2.27 7.05 -4.60
N TYR A 41 3.05 6.86 -3.54
CA TYR A 41 4.16 5.91 -3.50
C TYR A 41 3.70 4.49 -3.89
N VAL A 42 2.63 4.00 -3.27
CA VAL A 42 2.09 2.66 -3.54
C VAL A 42 1.65 2.52 -5.00
N VAL A 43 0.97 3.53 -5.56
CA VAL A 43 0.55 3.54 -6.97
C VAL A 43 1.76 3.47 -7.90
N SER A 44 2.78 4.31 -7.68
CA SER A 44 3.99 4.33 -8.51
C SER A 44 4.74 2.99 -8.47
N VAL A 45 4.87 2.38 -7.29
CA VAL A 45 5.53 1.06 -7.16
C VAL A 45 4.73 -0.03 -7.87
N GLU A 46 3.41 -0.03 -7.73
CA GLU A 46 2.56 -1.02 -8.41
C GLU A 46 2.63 -0.87 -9.93
N GLN A 47 2.63 0.37 -10.46
CA GLN A 47 2.83 0.65 -11.89
C GLN A 47 4.21 0.21 -12.39
N ASN A 48 5.28 0.56 -11.67
CA ASN A 48 6.64 0.13 -12.00
C ASN A 48 6.77 -1.39 -11.99
N ARG A 49 6.14 -2.07 -11.02
CA ARG A 49 6.10 -3.53 -10.97
C ARG A 49 5.47 -4.12 -12.23
N GLN A 50 4.38 -3.56 -12.74
CA GLN A 50 3.78 -4.05 -14.00
C GLN A 50 4.70 -3.83 -15.20
N LYS A 51 5.38 -2.68 -15.26
CA LYS A 51 6.37 -2.41 -16.32
C LYS A 51 7.53 -3.42 -16.27
N TYR A 52 8.08 -3.68 -15.08
CA TYR A 52 9.15 -4.65 -14.92
C TYR A 52 8.72 -6.08 -15.24
N LYS A 53 7.49 -6.47 -14.86
CA LYS A 53 6.92 -7.77 -15.27
C LYS A 53 6.88 -7.92 -16.79
N SER A 54 6.47 -6.89 -17.51
CA SER A 54 6.49 -6.88 -18.98
C SER A 54 7.90 -6.99 -19.56
N ILE A 55 8.86 -6.24 -19.03
CA ILE A 55 10.26 -6.26 -19.50
C ILE A 55 10.93 -7.61 -19.27
N TYR A 56 10.76 -8.18 -18.07
CA TYR A 56 11.40 -9.43 -17.68
C TYR A 56 10.57 -10.67 -18.00
N LYS A 57 9.38 -10.51 -18.60
CA LYS A 57 8.43 -11.59 -18.93
C LYS A 57 8.08 -12.45 -17.70
N ILE A 58 7.84 -11.80 -16.56
CA ILE A 58 7.43 -12.40 -15.27
C ILE A 58 5.93 -12.26 -15.04
#